data_AF-X1TPM8-F1
#
_entry.id   AF-X1TPM8-F1
#
_cell.length_a   1.000
_cell.length_b   1.000
_cell.length_c   1.000
_cell.angle_alpha   90.00
_cell.angle_beta   90.00
_cell.angle_gamma   90.00
#
_symmetry.space_group_name_H-M   'P 1'
#
loop_
_entity.id
_entity.type
_entity.pdbx_description
1 polymer ?
#
loop_
_entity_poly.entity_id
_entity_poly.type
_entity_poly.pdbx_seq_one_letter_code
_entity_poly.pdbx_strand_id
1 'polypeptide(L)' 'ADIITTTAKQLRWYDWERYSSKQQRWMKSGGFLGHISFSGELKRFLPFIKLGEYIHIGKQTSFGLGQYEIIEEA' A
#
# COMPACT_ATOMS: atom_id res chain seq x y z
N ALA A 1 -2.08 21.92 -14.06
CA ALA A 1 -1.89 20.50 -13.70
C ALA A 1 -1.69 20.45 -12.20
N ASP A 2 -2.44 19.61 -11.50
CA ASP A 2 -2.31 19.45 -10.05
C ASP A 2 -0.95 18.79 -9.78
N ILE A 3 0.04 19.57 -9.34
CA ILE A 3 1.38 19.05 -9.05
C ILE A 3 1.30 18.39 -7.67
N ILE A 4 1.28 17.06 -7.66
CA ILE A 4 1.43 16.25 -6.45
C ILE A 4 2.91 15.88 -6.31
N THR A 5 3.46 16.07 -5.12
CA THR A 5 4.86 15.77 -4.82
C THR A 5 4.97 14.84 -3.61
N THR A 6 6.03 14.05 -3.56
CA THR A 6 6.36 13.22 -2.39
C THR A 6 7.23 14.03 -1.43
N THR A 7 6.78 14.23 -0.20
CA THR A 7 7.47 15.04 0.81
C THR A 7 8.32 14.20 1.77
N ALA A 8 7.92 12.96 2.04
CA ALA A 8 8.66 12.01 2.86
C ALA A 8 8.49 10.60 2.31
N LYS A 9 9.53 9.77 2.41
CA LYS A 9 9.53 8.38 1.96
C LYS A 9 10.42 7.52 2.85
N GLN A 10 9.78 6.66 3.63
CA GLN A 10 10.44 5.67 4.50
C GLN A 10 9.88 4.30 4.15
N LEU A 11 10.24 3.80 2.97
CA LEU A 11 9.76 2.53 2.46
C LEU A 11 10.91 1.52 2.38
N ARG A 12 10.66 0.30 2.82
CA ARG A 12 11.52 -0.86 2.56
C ARG A 12 10.76 -1.91 1.76
N TRP A 13 11.48 -2.59 0.88
CA TRP A 13 10.94 -3.79 0.26
C TRP A 13 10.92 -4.93 1.28
N TYR A 14 9.82 -5.65 1.33
CA TYR A 14 9.67 -6.82 2.17
C TYR A 14 9.21 -8.00 1.31
N ASP A 15 10.06 -9.02 1.24
CA ASP A 15 9.74 -10.27 0.56
C ASP A 15 8.97 -11.18 1.51
N TRP A 16 7.66 -11.25 1.31
CA TRP A 16 6.81 -12.20 2.01
C TRP A 16 6.71 -13.50 1.22
N GLU A 17 6.97 -14.62 1.87
CA GLU A 17 6.86 -15.94 1.27
C GLU A 17 5.77 -16.77 1.96
N ARG A 18 4.96 -17.47 1.18
CA ARG A 18 4.02 -18.46 1.71
C ARG A 18 4.08 -19.76 0.94
N TYR A 19 3.93 -20.88 1.64
CA TYR A 19 3.75 -22.16 0.97
C TYR A 19 2.32 -22.33 0.48
N SER A 20 2.15 -22.68 -0.80
CA SER A 20 0.85 -22.96 -1.39
C SER A 20 0.61 -24.46 -1.43
N SER A 21 -0.29 -24.96 -0.60
CA SER A 21 -0.68 -26.38 -0.63
C SER A 21 -1.34 -26.77 -1.95
N LYS A 22 -2.04 -25.85 -2.62
CA LYS A 22 -2.65 -26.13 -3.94
C LYS A 22 -1.60 -26.28 -5.06
N GLN A 23 -0.53 -25.49 -5.00
CA GLN A 23 0.52 -25.50 -6.04
C GLN A 23 1.79 -26.25 -5.62
N GLN A 24 1.81 -26.78 -4.39
CA GLN A 24 2.93 -27.48 -3.77
C GLN A 24 4.27 -26.72 -3.87
N ARG A 25 4.24 -25.39 -3.76
CA ARG A 25 5.43 -24.55 -3.89
C ARG A 25 5.39 -23.31 -2.99
N TRP A 26 6.58 -22.79 -2.68
CA TRP A 26 6.74 -21.47 -2.08
C TRP A 26 6.40 -20.38 -3.10
N MET A 27 5.55 -19.46 -2.68
CA MET A 27 5.12 -18.30 -3.46
C MET A 27 5.74 -17.05 -2.86
N LYS A 28 6.42 -16.26 -3.69
CA LYS A 28 6.95 -14.95 -3.33
C LYS A 28 5.90 -13.87 -3.58
N SER A 29 5.69 -13.01 -2.61
CA SER A 29 4.83 -11.84 -2.67
C SER A 29 5.57 -10.67 -2.02
N GLY A 30 6.38 -9.97 -2.81
CA GLY A 30 7.06 -8.78 -2.34
C GLY A 30 6.15 -7.55 -2.36
N GLY A 31 6.40 -6.62 -1.44
CA GLY A 31 5.69 -5.35 -1.37
C GLY A 31 6.46 -4.31 -0.55
N PHE A 32 5.95 -3.08 -0.52
CA PHE A 32 6.50 -2.03 0.32
C PHE A 32 5.90 -2.08 1.73
N LEU A 33 6.76 -1.88 2.72
CA LEU A 33 6.37 -1.58 4.10
C LEU A 33 6.95 -0.23 4.51
N GLY A 34 6.17 0.53 5.28
CA GLY A 34 6.59 1.81 5.87
C GLY A 34 5.66 2.96 5.47
N HIS A 35 6.19 4.17 5.51
CA HIS A 35 5.40 5.39 5.38
C HIS A 35 5.83 6.22 4.15
N ILE A 36 4.86 6.90 3.56
CA ILE A 36 5.09 7.84 2.46
C ILE A 36 4.09 8.98 2.58
N SER A 37 4.57 10.21 2.39
CA SER A 37 3.76 11.42 2.50
C SER A 37 3.73 12.14 1.16
N PHE A 38 2.56 12.66 0.81
CA PHE A 38 2.32 13.40 -0.43
C PHE A 38 1.72 14.76 -0.13
N SER A 39 2.05 15.77 -0.93
CA SER A 39 1.50 17.12 -0.87
C SER A 39 1.06 17.60 -2.24
N GLY A 40 0.10 18.55 -2.27
CA GLY A 40 -0.52 19.07 -3.49
C GLY A 40 -2.04 18.90 -3.45
N GLU A 41 -2.69 19.02 -4.61
CA GLU A 41 -4.15 18.96 -4.70
C GLU A 41 -4.66 17.51 -4.69
N LEU A 42 -4.80 16.95 -3.47
CA LEU A 42 -5.20 15.56 -3.24
C LEU A 42 -6.71 15.35 -3.17
N LYS A 43 -7.50 16.44 -3.07
CA LYS A 43 -8.94 16.39 -2.73
C LYS A 43 -9.74 15.43 -3.61
N ARG A 44 -9.50 15.44 -4.92
CA ARG A 44 -10.15 14.56 -5.92
C ARG A 44 -9.82 13.07 -5.73
N PHE A 45 -8.71 12.75 -5.09
CA PHE A 45 -8.24 11.39 -4.87
C PHE A 45 -8.60 10.86 -3.48
N LEU A 46 -8.82 11.74 -2.50
CA LEU A 46 -9.11 11.37 -1.11
C LEU A 46 -10.21 10.31 -0.96
N PRO A 47 -11.34 10.33 -1.70
CA PRO A 47 -12.35 9.28 -1.56
C PRO A 47 -11.81 7.88 -1.89
N PHE A 48 -10.95 7.78 -2.90
CA PHE A 48 -10.35 6.51 -3.32
C PHE A 48 -9.23 6.06 -2.37
N ILE A 49 -8.45 7.01 -1.85
CA ILE A 49 -7.41 6.72 -0.86
C ILE A 49 -8.07 6.23 0.44
N LYS A 50 -9.09 6.91 0.94
CA LYS A 50 -9.85 6.46 2.12
C LYS A 50 -10.50 5.09 1.91
N LEU A 51 -11.05 4.83 0.73
CA LEU A 51 -11.59 3.51 0.41
C LEU A 51 -10.51 2.41 0.52
N GLY A 52 -9.28 2.71 0.10
CA GLY A 52 -8.15 1.79 0.15
C GLY A 52 -7.78 1.29 1.55
N GLU A 53 -8.08 2.05 2.62
CA GLU A 53 -7.89 1.59 4.00
C GLU A 53 -8.78 0.36 4.32
N TYR A 54 -9.97 0.29 3.73
CA TYR A 54 -10.93 -0.80 3.96
C TYR A 54 -10.72 -2.00 3.03
N ILE A 55 -10.40 -1.73 1.75
CA ILE A 55 -10.34 -2.78 0.73
C ILE A 55 -8.91 -3.24 0.41
N HIS A 56 -7.92 -2.57 1.00
CA HIS A 56 -6.50 -2.67 0.68
C HIS A 56 -6.21 -2.34 -0.80
N ILE A 57 -4.94 -2.29 -1.20
CA ILE A 57 -4.58 -1.97 -2.59
C ILE A 57 -3.53 -2.93 -3.18
N GLY A 58 -3.53 -3.04 -4.51
CA GLY A 58 -2.56 -3.84 -5.24
C GLY A 58 -2.95 -5.31 -5.37
N LYS A 59 -1.95 -6.19 -5.39
CA LYS A 59 -2.13 -7.61 -5.68
C LYS A 59 -2.35 -8.41 -4.40
N GLN A 60 -3.27 -9.37 -4.45
CA GLN A 60 -3.54 -10.33 -3.35
C GLN A 60 -4.10 -9.66 -2.06
N THR A 61 -4.94 -8.64 -2.21
CA THR A 61 -5.62 -7.97 -1.10
C THR A 61 -6.44 -8.91 -0.23
N SER A 62 -7.10 -9.91 -0.82
CA SER A 62 -7.84 -10.96 -0.07
C SER A 62 -6.95 -11.85 0.81
N PHE A 63 -5.62 -11.80 0.63
CA PHE A 63 -4.65 -12.46 1.53
C PHE A 63 -4.08 -11.50 2.59
N GLY A 64 -4.68 -10.32 2.77
CA GLY A 64 -4.25 -9.30 3.74
C GLY A 64 -3.12 -8.39 3.26
N LEU A 65 -2.72 -8.46 1.98
CA LEU A 65 -1.64 -7.61 1.45
C LEU A 65 -2.14 -6.23 1.03
N GLY A 66 -1.26 -5.24 1.09
CA GLY A 66 -1.53 -3.88 0.63
C GLY A 66 -2.47 -3.09 1.54
N GLN A 67 -2.62 -3.51 2.79
CA GLN A 67 -3.28 -2.75 3.82
C GLN A 67 -2.44 -1.51 4.17
N TYR A 68 -3.11 -0.39 4.41
CA TYR A 68 -2.52 0.83 4.94
C TYR A 68 -3.58 1.61 5.70
N GLU A 69 -3.10 2.63 6.42
CA GLU A 69 -3.92 3.63 7.10
C GLU A 69 -3.42 5.02 6.74
N ILE A 70 -4.31 6.02 6.76
CA ILE A 70 -3.96 7.42 6.61
C ILE A 70 -3.67 7.98 7.99
N ILE A 71 -2.43 8.41 8.19
CA ILE A 71 -2.02 9.12 9.40
C ILE A 71 -2.13 10.63 9.17
N GLU A 72 -2.82 11.33 10.07
CA GLU A 72 -2.75 12.79 10.17
C GLU A 72 -1.61 13.13 11.13
N GLU A 73 -0.66 13.94 10.70
CA GLU A 73 0.29 14.56 11.64
C GLU A 73 -0.48 15.64 12.42
N ALA A 74 -0.52 15.50 13.74
CA ALA A 74 -1.19 16.42 14.67
C ALA A 74 -0.45 17.76 14.83
#